data_AF-A0A397TCV0-F1
#
_entry.id   AF-A0A397TCV0-F1
#
_cell.length_a   1.000
_cell.length_b   1.000
_cell.length_c   1.000
_cell.angle_alpha   90.00
_cell.angle_beta   90.00
_cell.angle_gamma   90.00
#
_symmetry.space_group_name_H-M   'P 1'
#
loop_
_entity.id
_entity.type
_entity.pdbx_description
1 polymer ?
#
loop_
_entity_poly.entity_id
_entity_poly.type
_entity_poly.pdbx_seq_one_letter_code
_entity_poly.pdbx_strand_id
1 'polypeptide(L)'
;MENHEYQAPGPNDARSTCPGINVLANHGYLPRNGKDITPHQFIEAIYNGYNLTKVVGFILAHVGFYLVGKTWEGKVSLEDFSNSHDIVEHPMSLIRPDIGVGEGGKDYRKISPELLDSLFSEKNENDKLTRMSFAKQHIKRRDESLRDNPSFHGLSFFRKIQIFG
;
A
#
# COMPACT_ATOMS: atom_id res chain seq x y z
N MET A 1 3.35 4.92 29.32
CA MET A 1 3.88 4.76 27.94
C MET A 1 2.93 3.78 27.27
N GLU A 2 2.25 4.18 26.21
CA GLU A 2 1.46 3.22 25.43
C GLU A 2 2.42 2.19 24.84
N ASN A 3 2.15 0.91 25.07
CA ASN A 3 3.06 -0.17 24.68
C ASN A 3 2.79 -0.52 23.21
N HIS A 4 3.72 -0.15 22.33
CA HIS A 4 3.63 -0.38 20.88
C HIS A 4 4.08 -1.79 20.47
N GLU A 5 3.80 -2.79 21.31
CA GLU A 5 4.08 -4.18 21.01
C GLU A 5 3.27 -4.65 19.80
N TYR A 6 3.90 -5.51 19.01
CA TYR A 6 3.25 -6.14 17.86
C TYR A 6 2.06 -6.98 18.34
N GLN A 7 0.93 -6.82 17.66
CA GLN A 7 -0.20 -7.74 17.76
C GLN A 7 -0.69 -8.04 16.35
N ALA A 8 -0.87 -9.33 16.06
CA ALA A 8 -1.44 -9.76 14.79
C ALA A 8 -2.88 -9.22 14.65
N PRO A 9 -3.30 -8.81 13.44
CA PRO A 9 -4.69 -8.40 13.20
C PRO A 9 -5.65 -9.57 13.46
N GLY A 10 -6.77 -9.29 14.11
CA GLY A 10 -7.89 -10.21 14.21
C GLY A 10 -8.67 -10.32 12.89
N PRO A 11 -9.60 -11.28 12.79
CA PRO A 11 -10.37 -11.53 11.56
C PRO A 11 -11.28 -10.37 11.13
N ASN A 12 -11.61 -9.47 12.05
CA ASN A 12 -12.49 -8.32 11.80
C ASN A 12 -11.72 -6.99 11.68
N ASP A 13 -10.40 -7.02 11.76
CA ASP A 13 -9.55 -5.84 11.70
C ASP A 13 -9.23 -5.49 10.24
N ALA A 14 -9.47 -4.23 9.88
CA ALA A 14 -9.22 -3.73 8.53
C ALA A 14 -7.71 -3.59 8.28
N ARG A 15 -7.24 -4.06 7.13
CA ARG A 15 -5.86 -3.86 6.66
C ARG A 15 -5.86 -3.46 5.19
N SER A 16 -4.76 -2.84 4.78
CA SER A 16 -4.57 -2.31 3.44
C SER A 16 -3.55 -3.13 2.61
N THR A 17 -3.42 -2.82 1.32
CA THR A 17 -2.29 -3.22 0.48
C THR A 17 -1.00 -2.48 0.83
N CYS A 18 -1.06 -1.39 1.61
CA CYS A 18 0.11 -0.65 2.06
C CYS A 18 0.74 -1.31 3.30
N PRO A 19 1.98 -1.82 3.20
CA PRO A 19 2.63 -2.45 4.35
C PRO A 19 2.88 -1.46 5.50
N GLY A 20 3.13 -0.18 5.20
CA GLY A 20 3.46 0.82 6.21
C GLY A 20 2.31 1.05 7.21
N ILE A 21 1.14 1.43 6.72
CA ILE A 21 0.00 1.71 7.61
C ILE A 21 -0.53 0.45 8.31
N ASN A 22 -0.32 -0.74 7.73
CA ASN A 22 -0.61 -2.00 8.40
C ASN A 22 0.29 -2.22 9.63
N VAL A 23 1.59 -1.91 9.51
CA VAL A 23 2.54 -1.99 10.63
C VAL A 23 2.15 -1.00 11.72
N LEU A 24 1.79 0.24 11.37
CA LEU A 24 1.34 1.23 12.35
C LEU A 24 0.10 0.75 13.13
N ALA A 25 -0.86 0.10 12.48
CA ALA A 25 -2.01 -0.51 13.17
C ALA A 25 -1.62 -1.74 14.02
N ASN A 26 -0.76 -2.63 13.50
CA ASN A 26 -0.28 -3.81 14.24
C ASN A 26 0.55 -3.44 15.48
N HIS A 27 1.14 -2.25 15.53
CA HIS A 27 1.87 -1.72 16.67
C HIS A 27 1.07 -0.69 17.49
N GLY A 28 -0.21 -0.47 17.18
CA GLY A 28 -1.07 0.42 17.94
C GLY A 28 -0.74 1.92 17.83
N TYR A 29 0.06 2.33 16.84
CA TYR A 29 0.20 3.75 16.49
C TYR A 29 -1.08 4.27 15.82
N LEU A 30 -1.74 3.40 15.06
CA LEU A 30 -3.12 3.58 14.60
C LEU A 30 -4.05 2.68 15.44
N PRO A 31 -5.37 2.97 15.46
CA PRO A 31 -6.37 2.02 15.97
C PRO A 31 -6.09 0.61 15.44
N ARG A 32 -5.90 -0.36 16.34
CA ARG A 32 -5.49 -1.74 15.97
C ARG A 32 -6.50 -2.43 15.05
N ASN A 33 -7.77 -2.08 15.19
CA ASN A 33 -8.85 -2.53 14.32
C ASN A 33 -8.80 -1.94 12.89
N GLY A 34 -7.94 -0.95 12.64
CA GLY A 34 -7.74 -0.32 11.34
C GLY A 34 -8.94 0.50 10.83
N LYS A 35 -9.86 0.93 11.70
CA LYS A 35 -11.12 1.61 11.34
C LYS A 35 -11.22 2.99 11.98
N ASP A 36 -12.07 3.84 11.40
CA ASP A 36 -12.42 5.18 11.91
C ASP A 36 -11.22 6.09 12.22
N ILE A 37 -10.16 5.99 11.41
CA ILE A 37 -8.91 6.71 11.60
C ILE A 37 -9.08 8.15 11.13
N THR A 38 -8.87 9.11 12.02
CA THR A 38 -8.89 10.55 11.70
C THR A 38 -7.56 11.01 11.06
N PRO A 39 -7.54 12.14 10.34
CA PRO A 39 -6.29 12.70 9.80
C PRO A 39 -5.25 12.97 10.89
N HIS A 40 -5.68 13.46 12.06
CA HIS A 40 -4.79 13.71 13.18
C HIS A 40 -4.12 12.43 13.69
N GLN A 41 -4.89 11.35 13.91
CA GLN A 41 -4.33 10.05 14.30
C GLN A 41 -3.35 9.54 13.24
N PHE A 42 -3.66 9.72 11.96
CA PHE A 42 -2.80 9.30 10.86
C PHE A 42 -1.46 10.06 10.85
N ILE A 43 -1.50 11.39 11.04
CA ILE A 43 -0.32 12.26 11.12
C ILE A 43 0.57 11.88 12.31
N GLU A 44 -0.02 11.73 13.50
CA GLU A 44 0.71 11.35 14.71
C GLU A 44 1.29 9.94 14.58
N ALA A 45 0.58 8.99 13.98
CA ALA A 45 1.09 7.64 13.77
C ALA A 45 2.32 7.63 12.85
N ILE A 46 2.30 8.40 11.76
CA ILE A 46 3.46 8.54 10.85
C ILE A 46 4.64 9.18 11.58
N TYR A 47 4.39 10.25 12.35
CA TYR A 47 5.43 10.96 13.07
C TYR A 47 6.07 10.07 14.15
N ASN A 48 5.26 9.47 15.02
CA ASN A 48 5.75 8.70 16.16
C ASN A 48 6.23 7.29 15.77
N GLY A 49 5.64 6.68 14.74
CA GLY A 49 5.96 5.31 14.33
C GLY A 49 7.13 5.20 13.36
N TYR A 50 7.35 6.22 12.50
CA TYR A 50 8.40 6.19 11.49
C TYR A 50 9.40 7.34 11.57
N ASN A 51 9.25 8.25 12.54
CA ASN A 51 10.10 9.43 12.67
C ASN A 51 10.12 10.29 11.38
N LEU A 52 8.99 10.32 10.65
CA LEU A 52 8.78 11.21 9.52
C LEU A 52 8.19 12.53 10.01
N THR A 53 8.41 13.63 9.29
CA THR A 53 7.89 14.94 9.73
C THR A 53 6.36 14.99 9.70
N LYS A 54 5.76 15.81 10.59
CA LYS A 54 4.30 16.05 10.57
C LYS A 54 3.81 16.65 9.24
N VAL A 55 4.68 17.34 8.50
CA VAL A 55 4.38 17.84 7.15
C VAL A 55 4.17 16.68 6.17
N VAL A 56 5.05 15.67 6.19
CA VAL A 56 4.86 14.46 5.39
C VAL A 56 3.59 13.72 5.82
N GLY A 57 3.37 13.57 7.13
CA GLY A 57 2.14 13.00 7.66
C GLY A 57 0.88 13.74 7.19
N PHE A 58 0.92 15.07 7.19
CA PHE A 58 -0.20 15.92 6.77
C PHE A 58 -0.54 15.71 5.29
N ILE A 59 0.48 15.70 4.43
CA ILE A 59 0.31 15.46 2.99
C ILE A 59 -0.28 14.06 2.77
N LEU A 60 0.31 13.02 3.38
CA LEU A 60 -0.15 11.64 3.21
C LEU A 60 -1.57 11.43 3.72
N ALA A 61 -1.93 12.03 4.85
CA ALA A 61 -3.29 11.95 5.39
C ALA A 61 -4.29 12.64 4.46
N HIS A 62 -4.09 13.91 4.11
CA HIS A 62 -5.11 14.66 3.37
C HIS A 62 -5.21 14.25 1.89
N VAL A 63 -4.07 14.01 1.22
CA VAL A 63 -4.08 13.50 -0.16
C VAL A 63 -4.63 12.07 -0.18
N GLY A 64 -4.23 11.23 0.78
CA GLY A 64 -4.76 9.87 0.90
C GLY A 64 -6.28 9.85 1.06
N PHE A 65 -6.82 10.64 2.00
CA PHE A 65 -8.26 10.72 2.26
C PHE A 65 -9.03 11.26 1.05
N TYR A 66 -8.46 12.24 0.35
CA TYR A 66 -9.02 12.75 -0.90
C TYR A 66 -9.11 11.67 -1.98
N LEU A 67 -8.02 10.94 -2.20
CA LEU A 67 -7.96 9.89 -3.23
C LEU A 67 -8.91 8.73 -2.96
N VAL A 68 -9.19 8.40 -1.69
CA VAL A 68 -10.16 7.35 -1.33
C VAL A 68 -11.59 7.89 -1.15
N GLY A 69 -11.83 9.17 -1.43
CA GLY A 69 -13.16 9.78 -1.35
C GLY A 69 -13.70 9.96 0.07
N LYS A 70 -12.82 10.10 1.08
CA LYS A 70 -13.17 10.18 2.51
C LYS A 70 -12.93 11.55 3.14
N THR A 71 -12.71 12.59 2.33
CA THR A 71 -12.45 13.96 2.80
C THR A 71 -13.57 14.49 3.69
N TRP A 72 -14.83 14.24 3.31
CA TRP A 72 -16.00 14.81 3.99
C TRP A 72 -16.37 14.03 5.25
N GLU A 73 -16.19 12.71 5.24
CA GLU A 73 -16.38 11.84 6.41
C GLU A 73 -15.33 12.11 7.49
N GLY A 74 -14.16 12.61 7.10
CA GLY A 74 -13.06 12.94 8.02
C GLY A 74 -12.46 11.72 8.73
N LYS A 75 -12.78 10.51 8.25
CA LYS A 75 -12.30 9.24 8.79
C LYS A 75 -12.14 8.20 7.67
N VAL A 76 -11.13 7.36 7.80
CA VAL A 76 -10.88 6.23 6.89
C VAL A 76 -10.76 4.91 7.65
N SER A 77 -11.10 3.82 6.97
CA SER A 77 -10.63 2.49 7.33
C SER A 77 -9.46 2.10 6.41
N LEU A 78 -8.52 1.29 6.90
CA LEU A 78 -7.33 0.91 6.10
C LEU A 78 -7.70 0.20 4.79
N GLU A 79 -8.82 -0.51 4.77
CA GLU A 79 -9.35 -1.16 3.56
C GLU A 79 -9.73 -0.16 2.45
N ASP A 80 -10.08 1.09 2.79
CA ASP A 80 -10.44 2.13 1.81
C ASP A 80 -9.29 2.36 0.82
N PHE A 81 -8.04 2.28 1.28
CA PHE A 81 -6.84 2.40 0.42
C PHE A 81 -6.63 1.20 -0.52
N SER A 82 -7.22 0.04 -0.20
CA SER A 82 -7.15 -1.15 -1.07
C SER A 82 -8.31 -1.23 -2.04
N ASN A 83 -9.45 -0.65 -1.65
CA ASN A 83 -10.67 -0.59 -2.46
C ASN A 83 -10.59 0.49 -3.55
N SER A 84 -9.66 1.46 -3.43
CA SER A 84 -9.43 2.54 -4.39
C SER A 84 -8.51 2.10 -5.54
N HIS A 85 -9.02 1.15 -6.33
CA HIS A 85 -8.36 0.57 -7.49
C HIS A 85 -7.97 1.62 -8.53
N ASP A 86 -6.78 1.45 -9.10
CA ASP A 86 -6.13 2.35 -10.05
C ASP A 86 -5.91 3.79 -9.56
N ILE A 87 -6.21 4.09 -8.29
CA ILE A 87 -5.96 5.39 -7.66
C ILE A 87 -4.79 5.27 -6.68
N VAL A 88 -4.99 4.55 -5.57
CA VAL A 88 -3.95 4.29 -4.57
C VAL A 88 -3.43 2.88 -4.72
N GLU A 89 -4.34 1.91 -4.77
CA GLU A 89 -4.01 0.56 -5.17
C GLU A 89 -3.82 0.52 -6.68
N HIS A 90 -2.80 -0.20 -7.14
CA HIS A 90 -2.46 -0.25 -8.56
C HIS A 90 -1.76 -1.58 -8.94
N PRO A 91 -1.88 -1.98 -10.22
CA PRO A 91 -1.06 -3.03 -10.84
C PRO A 91 0.44 -2.80 -10.64
N MET A 92 1.25 -3.84 -10.86
CA MET A 92 2.70 -3.78 -10.70
C MET A 92 3.18 -3.60 -9.25
N SER A 93 2.34 -3.94 -8.27
CA SER A 93 2.76 -3.96 -6.87
C SER A 93 3.97 -4.88 -6.66
N LEU A 94 4.94 -4.48 -5.82
CA LEU A 94 6.21 -5.20 -5.67
C LEU A 94 6.06 -6.66 -5.22
N ILE A 95 5.12 -6.90 -4.30
CA ILE A 95 4.92 -8.18 -3.60
C ILE A 95 3.45 -8.64 -3.55
N ARG A 96 2.59 -7.99 -4.34
CA ARG A 96 1.16 -8.31 -4.42
C ARG A 96 0.78 -8.55 -5.88
N PRO A 97 -0.06 -9.55 -6.16
CA PRO A 97 -0.50 -9.83 -7.51
C PRO A 97 -1.45 -8.74 -7.99
N ASP A 98 -1.53 -8.60 -9.31
CA ASP A 98 -2.49 -7.70 -9.94
C ASP A 98 -3.90 -8.27 -9.80
N ILE A 99 -4.88 -7.38 -9.70
CA ILE A 99 -6.29 -7.77 -9.58
C ILE A 99 -6.73 -8.54 -10.82
N GLY A 100 -7.40 -9.67 -10.58
CA GLY A 100 -7.95 -10.50 -11.65
C GLY A 100 -6.92 -11.30 -12.46
N VAL A 101 -5.63 -11.23 -12.09
CA VAL A 101 -4.57 -12.00 -12.76
C VAL A 101 -4.27 -13.27 -11.98
N GLY A 102 -4.61 -14.42 -12.57
CA GLY A 102 -4.41 -15.74 -11.98
C GLY A 102 -5.16 -15.95 -10.65
N GLU A 103 -4.83 -17.02 -9.93
CA GLU A 103 -5.44 -17.33 -8.62
C GLU A 103 -5.08 -16.29 -7.55
N GLY A 104 -3.85 -15.75 -7.58
CA GLY A 104 -3.41 -14.71 -6.65
C GLY A 104 -4.21 -13.42 -6.77
N GLY A 105 -4.61 -13.03 -7.99
CA GLY A 105 -5.40 -11.82 -8.23
C GLY A 105 -6.82 -11.85 -7.65
N LYS A 106 -7.31 -13.02 -7.19
CA LYS A 106 -8.58 -13.12 -6.43
C LYS A 106 -8.45 -12.53 -5.03
N ASP A 107 -7.24 -12.57 -4.45
CA ASP A 107 -6.92 -12.01 -3.14
C ASP A 107 -5.64 -11.16 -3.23
N TYR A 108 -5.71 -10.14 -4.08
CA TYR A 108 -4.61 -9.20 -4.36
C TYR A 108 -4.08 -8.46 -3.12
N ARG A 109 -4.82 -8.47 -2.01
CA ARG A 109 -4.40 -7.85 -0.75
C ARG A 109 -3.34 -8.67 -0.02
N LYS A 110 -3.32 -9.99 -0.26
CA LYS A 110 -2.32 -10.89 0.33
C LYS A 110 -0.98 -10.73 -0.36
N ILE A 111 0.08 -10.85 0.45
CA ILE A 111 1.44 -10.93 -0.05
C ILE A 111 1.58 -12.25 -0.81
N SER A 112 2.07 -12.18 -2.04
CA SER A 112 2.46 -13.38 -2.80
C SER A 112 3.86 -13.80 -2.34
N PRO A 113 4.03 -15.05 -1.84
CA PRO A 113 5.35 -15.59 -1.53
C PRO A 113 6.30 -15.54 -2.73
N GLU A 114 5.79 -15.83 -3.93
CA GLU A 114 6.58 -15.85 -5.17
C GLU A 114 7.11 -14.46 -5.53
N LEU A 115 6.27 -13.42 -5.41
CA LEU A 115 6.68 -12.05 -5.66
C LEU A 115 7.62 -11.52 -4.55
N LEU A 116 7.41 -11.96 -3.32
CA LEU A 116 8.30 -11.66 -2.19
C LEU A 116 9.70 -12.26 -2.42
N ASP A 117 9.75 -13.52 -2.81
CA ASP A 117 11.00 -14.23 -3.15
C ASP A 117 11.67 -13.60 -4.36
N SER A 118 10.91 -13.19 -5.38
CA SER A 118 11.43 -12.44 -6.53
C SER A 118 12.09 -11.13 -6.09
N LEU A 119 11.46 -10.34 -5.21
CA LEU A 119 12.06 -9.12 -4.69
C LEU A 119 13.36 -9.42 -3.90
N PHE A 120 13.35 -10.42 -3.04
CA PHE A 120 14.53 -10.76 -2.25
C PHE A 120 15.66 -11.41 -3.06
N SER A 121 15.37 -11.99 -4.22
CA SER A 121 16.39 -12.45 -5.16
C SER A 121 17.23 -11.30 -5.76
N GLU A 122 16.75 -10.06 -5.66
CA GLU A 122 17.44 -8.87 -6.17
C GLU A 122 18.42 -8.23 -5.18
N LYS A 123 18.64 -8.85 -4.02
CA LYS A 123 19.67 -8.40 -3.06
C LYS A 123 21.05 -8.39 -3.73
N ASN A 124 21.90 -7.45 -3.32
CA ASN A 124 23.28 -7.40 -3.79
C ASN A 124 24.16 -8.46 -3.12
N GLU A 125 25.45 -8.50 -3.47
CA GLU A 125 26.46 -9.40 -2.92
C GLU A 125 26.63 -9.31 -1.39
N ASN A 126 26.13 -8.25 -0.77
CA ASN A 126 26.14 -8.04 0.67
C ASN A 126 24.79 -8.40 1.35
N ASP A 127 23.92 -9.15 0.66
CA ASP A 127 22.58 -9.54 1.12
C ASP A 127 21.65 -8.35 1.42
N LYS A 128 21.83 -7.20 0.74
CA LYS A 128 21.02 -5.99 0.95
C LYS A 128 20.12 -5.69 -0.24
N LEU A 129 18.88 -5.31 0.05
CA LEU A 129 18.01 -4.63 -0.92
C LEU A 129 18.50 -3.19 -1.11
N THR A 130 18.73 -2.82 -2.37
CA THR A 130 19.21 -1.49 -2.76
C THR A 130 18.19 -0.79 -3.63
N ARG A 131 18.42 0.50 -3.93
CA ARG A 131 17.63 1.22 -4.94
C ARG A 131 17.59 0.48 -6.28
N MET A 132 18.70 -0.16 -6.67
CA MET A 132 18.77 -0.94 -7.90
C MET A 132 17.92 -2.22 -7.81
N SER A 133 17.90 -2.88 -6.65
CA SER A 133 17.04 -4.05 -6.41
C SER A 133 15.57 -3.71 -6.61
N PHE A 134 15.09 -2.60 -6.03
CA PHE A 134 13.72 -2.14 -6.21
C PHE A 134 13.43 -1.69 -7.65
N ALA A 135 14.37 -1.04 -8.33
CA ALA A 135 14.22 -0.64 -9.73
C ALA A 135 14.07 -1.86 -10.65
N LYS A 136 14.89 -2.89 -10.45
CA LYS A 136 14.80 -4.16 -11.20
C LYS A 136 13.47 -4.87 -10.94
N GLN A 137 13.05 -4.99 -9.68
CA GLN A 137 11.75 -5.58 -9.35
C GLN A 137 10.60 -4.80 -9.99
N HIS A 138 10.64 -3.47 -9.96
CA HIS A 138 9.62 -2.64 -10.61
C HIS A 138 9.55 -2.87 -12.13
N ILE A 139 10.70 -3.01 -12.80
CA ILE A 139 10.75 -3.34 -14.24
C ILE A 139 10.16 -4.74 -14.50
N LYS A 140 10.54 -5.75 -13.72
CA LYS A 140 9.95 -7.11 -13.83
C LYS A 140 8.43 -7.08 -13.67
N ARG A 141 7.94 -6.43 -12.61
CA ARG A 141 6.50 -6.30 -12.34
C ARG A 141 5.76 -5.56 -13.46
N ARG A 142 6.38 -4.53 -14.06
CA ARG A 142 5.84 -3.86 -15.25
C ARG A 142 5.67 -4.83 -16.41
N ASP A 143 6.72 -5.57 -16.73
CA ASP A 143 6.76 -6.44 -17.90
C ASP A 143 5.82 -7.65 -17.73
N GLU A 144 5.70 -8.17 -16.50
CA GLU A 144 4.69 -9.17 -16.11
C GLU A 144 3.27 -8.61 -16.27
N SER A 145 3.00 -7.41 -15.76
CA SER A 145 1.67 -6.80 -15.87
C SER A 145 1.30 -6.54 -17.34
N LEU A 146 2.25 -6.08 -18.18
CA LEU A 146 2.01 -5.91 -19.62
C LEU A 146 1.69 -7.23 -20.35
N ARG A 147 2.27 -8.34 -19.89
CA ARG A 147 2.11 -9.65 -20.52
C ARG A 147 0.84 -10.35 -20.05
N ASP A 148 0.56 -10.30 -18.76
CA ASP A 148 -0.39 -11.19 -18.09
C ASP A 148 -1.69 -10.47 -17.64
N ASN A 149 -1.68 -9.12 -17.54
CA ASN A 149 -2.84 -8.34 -17.13
C ASN A 149 -3.49 -7.63 -18.34
N PRO A 150 -4.62 -8.14 -18.87
CA PRO A 150 -5.27 -7.55 -20.04
C PRO A 150 -5.84 -6.14 -19.79
N SER A 151 -6.07 -5.78 -18.52
CA SER A 151 -6.53 -4.45 -18.12
C SER A 151 -5.38 -3.46 -17.97
N PHE A 152 -4.13 -3.92 -18.01
CA PHE A 152 -2.96 -3.07 -17.88
C PHE A 152 -2.51 -2.53 -19.23
N HIS A 153 -2.56 -1.21 -19.39
CA HIS A 153 -2.18 -0.53 -20.64
C HIS A 153 -0.93 0.36 -20.50
N GLY A 154 -0.08 0.08 -19.50
CA GLY A 154 1.13 0.84 -19.23
C GLY A 154 0.91 2.12 -18.40
N LEU A 155 2.00 2.82 -18.08
CA LEU A 155 2.04 4.04 -17.24
C LEU A 155 1.53 5.30 -17.98
N SER A 156 0.61 5.19 -18.93
CA SER A 156 0.13 6.34 -19.68
C SER A 156 -0.61 7.32 -18.76
N PHE A 157 0.13 8.31 -18.27
CA PHE A 157 -0.33 9.44 -17.46
C PHE A 157 -1.54 10.14 -18.12
N PHE A 158 -1.61 10.14 -19.45
CA PHE A 158 -2.67 10.76 -20.24
C PHE A 158 -3.98 9.96 -20.29
N ARG A 159 -3.97 8.63 -20.09
CA ARG A 159 -5.24 7.85 -20.04
C ARG A 159 -5.99 8.01 -18.72
N LYS A 160 -5.30 8.25 -17.60
CA LYS A 160 -5.95 8.47 -16.30
C LYS A 160 -6.68 9.80 -16.18
N ILE A 161 -6.28 10.83 -16.94
CA ILE A 161 -6.94 12.15 -16.97
C ILE A 161 -8.22 12.11 -17.83
N GLN A 162 -8.31 11.18 -18.78
CA GLN A 162 -9.42 11.08 -19.74
C GLN A 162 -10.74 10.54 -19.15
N ILE A 163 -10.77 10.17 -17.86
CA ILE A 163 -11.98 9.74 -17.13
C ILE A 163 -12.64 10.91 -16.37
N PHE A 164 -11.97 12.07 -16.29
CA PHE A 164 -12.49 13.31 -15.71
C PHE A 164 -12.76 14.41 -16.76
N GLY A 165 -12.97 14.02 -18.03
CA GLY A 165 -13.40 14.88 -19.13
C GLY A 165 -14.75 14.46 -19.67
#